data_AF-A0AAU6RNG0-F1
#
_entry.id   AF-A0AAU6RNG0-F1
#
_cell.length_a   1.000
_cell.length_b   1.000
_cell.length_c   1.000
_cell.angle_alpha   90.00
_cell.angle_beta   90.00
_cell.angle_gamma   90.00
#
_symmetry.space_group_name_H-M   'P 1'
#
loop_
_entity.id
_entity.type
_entity.pdbx_description
1 polymer ?
#
loop_
_entity_poly.entity_id
_entity_poly.type
_entity_poly.pdbx_seq_one_letter_code
_entity_poly.pdbx_strand_id
1 'polypeptide(L)'
;MSKALWGGRFKESMSEQVADFNQSIEVDARLFYQDIKGSIAHVTMLEKTYIITSDEANQIINGLQDIIEDYEAGNVTFKKELEDIHLNIEKLLIEKIGPVGGKMHTARSRNDQVATDMHLYAKEMTEAIITSIKALQHVIIDLSKQYHTVIMPGYTHLQRAQPILFSHHIMTYFWMLERDKARFSEGLKRINISPLGSGALAGTTFPIDQQYTASLLEFDDVYANSIDAVSDRDYVLDIMHNINLLMMHLSRFSEEIILWCSEEFKFVTLSDAYTTGSSIMPQKKNPDMAELIRGKSGTVAGNYMGLLMTIKGLPLAYNKDLQEDKKGFFDSIDTALQSVQIFTGMIDTMEVNAAHLTDITQNDFSNATELADYLVTLGLPFRDAHEITGQLVLYAIDNNILLKDIPLGHYQTVNKDITNDIYTKLNPEHAVNRRINDNGTSTKSVMKQIAKAEKCM
;
A
#
# COMPACT_ATOMS: atom_id res chain seq x y z
N MET A 1 28.31 15.49 -33.09
CA MET A 1 27.74 15.83 -31.77
C MET A 1 26.30 16.23 -31.98
N SER A 2 25.36 15.43 -31.46
CA SER A 2 23.93 15.76 -31.48
C SER A 2 23.73 17.03 -30.67
N LYS A 3 23.22 18.11 -31.28
CA LYS A 3 22.82 19.30 -30.51
C LYS A 3 21.55 18.93 -29.74
N ALA A 4 21.54 19.16 -28.42
CA ALA A 4 20.32 19.04 -27.61
C ALA A 4 19.18 19.87 -28.23
N LEU A 5 17.92 19.46 -28.06
CA LEU A 5 16.73 20.13 -28.61
C LEU A 5 16.70 21.64 -28.33
N TRP A 6 17.24 22.05 -27.18
CA TRP A 6 17.30 23.44 -26.72
C TRP A 6 18.65 24.14 -27.02
N GLY A 7 19.63 23.44 -27.60
CA GLY A 7 21.01 23.91 -27.75
C GLY A 7 21.21 25.06 -28.75
N GLY A 8 20.22 25.38 -29.59
CA GLY A 8 20.32 26.43 -30.62
C GLY A 8 20.55 27.85 -30.08
N ARG A 9 20.23 28.09 -28.80
CA ARG A 9 20.35 29.40 -28.13
C ARG A 9 21.67 29.59 -27.38
N PHE A 10 22.45 28.53 -27.16
CA PHE A 10 23.60 28.55 -26.26
C PHE A 10 24.91 28.80 -27.00
N LYS A 11 25.76 29.66 -26.44
CA LYS A 11 27.09 29.99 -26.98
C LYS A 11 28.21 29.11 -26.40
N GLU A 12 27.95 28.48 -25.26
CA GLU A 12 28.88 27.66 -24.50
C GLU A 12 28.23 26.31 -24.21
N SER A 13 29.05 25.27 -24.05
CA SER A 13 28.59 23.97 -23.56
C SER A 13 28.34 24.03 -22.06
N MET A 14 27.35 23.25 -21.60
CA MET A 14 27.15 23.03 -20.17
C MET A 14 28.38 22.38 -19.54
N SER A 15 28.74 22.76 -18.32
CA SER A 15 29.81 22.08 -17.58
C SER A 15 29.37 20.67 -17.18
N GLU A 16 30.33 19.76 -17.07
CA GLU A 16 30.08 18.35 -16.71
C GLU A 16 29.30 18.22 -15.39
N GLN A 17 29.70 18.97 -14.36
CA GLN A 17 29.01 18.97 -13.07
C GLN A 17 27.54 19.41 -13.15
N VAL A 18 27.22 20.38 -14.02
CA VAL A 18 25.83 20.83 -14.20
C VAL A 18 25.06 19.81 -15.03
N ALA A 19 25.70 19.14 -15.99
CA ALA A 19 25.09 18.05 -16.75
C ALA A 19 24.72 16.86 -15.85
N ASP A 20 25.63 16.46 -14.96
CA ASP A 20 25.40 15.37 -14.01
C ASP A 20 24.29 15.69 -13.00
N PHE A 21 24.16 16.96 -12.60
CA PHE A 21 23.09 17.40 -11.68
C PHE A 21 21.73 17.52 -12.38
N ASN A 22 21.71 17.82 -13.68
CA ASN A 22 20.47 18.09 -14.43
C ASN A 22 19.87 16.83 -15.11
N GLN A 23 20.69 15.82 -15.39
CA GLN A 23 20.24 14.58 -16.02
C GLN A 23 19.29 13.79 -15.10
N SER A 24 18.30 13.13 -15.69
CA SER A 24 17.35 12.26 -14.99
C SER A 24 17.32 10.83 -15.53
N ILE A 25 18.16 10.48 -16.51
CA ILE A 25 18.11 9.16 -17.17
C ILE A 25 18.21 7.97 -16.21
N GLU A 26 18.99 8.09 -15.13
CA GLU A 26 19.10 7.01 -14.13
C GLU A 26 17.80 6.75 -13.37
N VAL A 27 16.90 7.74 -13.34
CA VAL A 27 15.59 7.66 -12.68
C VAL A 27 14.48 7.43 -13.70
N ASP A 28 14.44 8.23 -14.77
CA ASP A 28 13.33 8.25 -15.72
C ASP A 28 13.41 7.20 -16.83
N ALA A 29 14.54 6.46 -16.97
CA ALA A 29 14.59 5.27 -17.83
C ALA A 29 13.49 4.26 -17.50
N ARG A 30 12.96 4.30 -16.27
CA ARG A 30 11.80 3.52 -15.83
C ARG A 30 10.51 3.80 -16.60
N LEU A 31 10.39 4.98 -17.22
CA LEU A 31 9.24 5.40 -18.02
C LEU A 31 9.36 5.00 -19.51
N PHE A 32 10.37 4.21 -19.89
CA PHE A 32 10.63 3.82 -21.28
C PHE A 32 9.39 3.30 -22.02
N TYR A 33 8.66 2.36 -21.42
CA TYR A 33 7.46 1.78 -22.05
C TYR A 33 6.32 2.80 -22.17
N GLN A 34 6.15 3.65 -21.16
CA GLN A 34 5.11 4.69 -21.16
C GLN A 34 5.42 5.78 -22.20
N ASP A 35 6.67 6.22 -22.33
CA ASP A 35 7.10 7.19 -23.36
C ASP A 35 6.84 6.67 -24.77
N ILE A 36 7.20 5.40 -25.05
CA ILE A 36 6.95 4.80 -26.36
C ILE A 36 5.45 4.65 -26.62
N LYS A 37 4.68 4.16 -25.64
CA LYS A 37 3.22 4.03 -25.76
C LYS A 37 2.56 5.39 -26.05
N GLY A 38 2.94 6.43 -25.30
CA GLY A 38 2.50 7.81 -25.49
C GLY A 38 2.89 8.36 -26.86
N SER A 39 4.11 8.06 -27.32
CA SER A 39 4.62 8.47 -28.62
C SER A 39 3.91 7.79 -29.79
N ILE A 40 3.60 6.50 -29.72
CA ILE A 40 2.80 5.80 -30.73
C ILE A 40 1.41 6.42 -30.84
N ALA A 41 0.74 6.67 -29.71
CA ALA A 41 -0.59 7.30 -29.70
C ALA A 41 -0.56 8.73 -30.27
N HIS A 42 0.47 9.51 -29.94
CA HIS A 42 0.67 10.85 -30.48
C HIS A 42 0.86 10.83 -32.00
N VAL A 43 1.76 9.99 -32.51
CA VAL A 43 2.06 9.87 -33.95
C VAL A 43 0.84 9.40 -34.74
N THR A 44 0.08 8.45 -34.19
CA THR A 44 -1.19 7.98 -34.78
C THR A 44 -2.20 9.14 -34.89
N MET A 45 -2.23 10.04 -33.91
CA MET A 45 -3.06 11.26 -33.97
C MET A 45 -2.52 12.28 -34.99
N LEU A 46 -1.21 12.48 -35.07
CA LEU A 46 -0.60 13.37 -36.07
C LEU A 46 -0.94 12.93 -37.50
N GLU A 47 -0.98 11.62 -37.76
CA GLU A 47 -1.43 11.06 -39.04
C GLU A 47 -2.90 11.39 -39.30
N LYS A 48 -3.78 11.07 -38.34
CA LYS A 48 -5.23 11.30 -38.44
C LYS A 48 -5.57 12.77 -38.73
N THR A 49 -4.77 13.68 -38.18
CA THR A 49 -4.94 15.14 -38.33
C THR A 49 -4.15 15.72 -39.50
N TYR A 50 -3.55 14.88 -40.34
CA TYR A 50 -2.81 15.23 -41.55
C TYR A 50 -1.60 16.15 -41.29
N ILE A 51 -1.04 16.13 -40.07
CA ILE A 51 0.19 16.85 -39.73
C ILE A 51 1.42 16.14 -40.30
N ILE A 52 1.36 14.80 -40.36
CA ILE A 52 2.35 13.94 -41.04
C ILE A 52 1.62 12.99 -42.00
N THR A 53 2.35 12.44 -42.97
CA THR A 53 1.78 11.46 -43.91
C THR A 53 1.67 10.07 -43.27
N SER A 54 0.82 9.20 -43.82
CA SER A 54 0.72 7.79 -43.39
C SER A 54 2.05 7.04 -43.50
N ASP A 55 2.84 7.30 -44.55
CA ASP A 55 4.15 6.68 -44.71
C ASP A 55 5.12 7.12 -43.61
N GLU A 56 5.08 8.39 -43.21
CA GLU A 56 5.91 8.94 -42.12
C GLU A 56 5.47 8.38 -40.77
N ALA A 57 4.16 8.30 -40.52
CA ALA A 57 3.60 7.73 -39.30
C ALA A 57 3.98 6.25 -39.14
N ASN A 58 3.82 5.45 -40.20
CA ASN A 58 4.19 4.03 -40.21
C ASN A 58 5.70 3.84 -39.96
N GLN A 59 6.57 4.67 -40.56
CA GLN A 59 8.01 4.61 -40.29
C GLN A 59 8.34 4.89 -38.83
N ILE A 60 7.70 5.89 -38.23
CA ILE A 60 7.92 6.24 -36.82
C ILE A 60 7.40 5.14 -35.89
N ILE A 61 6.18 4.65 -36.10
CA ILE A 61 5.57 3.61 -35.24
C ILE A 61 6.39 2.31 -35.30
N ASN A 62 6.76 1.85 -36.49
CA ASN A 62 7.60 0.66 -36.64
C ASN A 62 8.98 0.88 -36.01
N GLY A 63 9.59 2.05 -36.21
CA GLY A 63 10.87 2.38 -35.59
C GLY A 63 10.81 2.38 -34.05
N LEU A 64 9.70 2.81 -33.46
CA LEU A 64 9.46 2.75 -32.01
C LEU A 64 9.26 1.31 -31.52
N GLN A 65 8.55 0.46 -32.28
CA GLN A 65 8.39 -0.96 -31.97
C GLN A 65 9.75 -1.69 -32.02
N ASP A 66 10.56 -1.44 -33.05
CA ASP A 66 11.91 -1.99 -33.15
C ASP A 66 12.80 -1.57 -31.97
N ILE A 67 12.61 -0.36 -31.42
CA ILE A 67 13.35 0.11 -30.23
C ILE A 67 12.95 -0.69 -28.97
N ILE A 68 11.67 -1.07 -28.84
CA ILE A 68 11.23 -1.98 -27.78
C ILE A 68 11.94 -3.33 -27.91
N GLU A 69 11.94 -3.92 -29.11
CA GLU A 69 12.62 -5.19 -29.37
C GLU A 69 14.12 -5.13 -29.07
N ASP A 70 14.80 -4.06 -29.49
CA ASP A 70 16.22 -3.83 -29.20
C ASP A 70 16.47 -3.68 -27.69
N TYR A 71 15.56 -3.02 -26.96
CA TYR A 71 15.65 -2.85 -25.51
C TYR A 71 15.48 -4.18 -24.77
N GLU A 72 14.46 -4.96 -25.13
CA GLU A 72 14.20 -6.29 -24.56
C GLU A 72 15.32 -7.29 -24.87
N ALA A 73 15.98 -7.15 -26.01
CA ALA A 73 17.16 -7.94 -26.38
C ALA A 73 18.46 -7.49 -25.66
N GLY A 74 18.42 -6.41 -24.85
CA GLY A 74 19.58 -5.87 -24.16
C GLY A 74 20.57 -5.10 -25.05
N ASN A 75 20.13 -4.68 -26.25
CA ASN A 75 20.96 -3.97 -27.23
C ASN A 75 20.91 -2.44 -27.07
N VAL A 76 20.03 -1.92 -26.21
CA VAL A 76 19.91 -0.49 -25.93
C VAL A 76 20.76 -0.11 -24.73
N THR A 77 21.57 0.93 -24.87
CA THR A 77 22.29 1.57 -23.77
C THR A 77 21.94 3.04 -23.74
N PHE A 78 21.26 3.47 -22.68
CA PHE A 78 20.94 4.88 -22.50
C PHE A 78 22.18 5.70 -22.16
N LYS A 79 22.24 6.91 -22.72
CA LYS A 79 23.35 7.84 -22.62
C LYS A 79 22.99 8.97 -21.68
N LYS A 80 23.84 9.24 -20.68
CA LYS A 80 23.66 10.35 -19.72
C LYS A 80 23.75 11.71 -20.41
N GLU A 81 24.53 11.80 -21.48
CA GLU A 81 24.69 13.02 -22.28
C GLU A 81 23.40 13.41 -23.02
N LEU A 82 22.43 12.49 -23.09
CA LEU A 82 21.11 12.74 -23.63
C LEU A 82 20.09 13.16 -22.55
N GLU A 83 20.53 13.51 -21.33
CA GLU A 83 19.74 14.08 -20.22
C GLU A 83 18.64 13.16 -19.65
N ASP A 84 17.69 12.71 -20.47
CA ASP A 84 16.47 12.01 -20.07
C ASP A 84 16.08 10.88 -21.03
N ILE A 85 15.10 10.07 -20.64
CA ILE A 85 14.58 8.94 -21.43
C ILE A 85 14.02 9.37 -22.79
N HIS A 86 13.34 10.51 -22.84
CA HIS A 86 12.65 11.00 -24.03
C HIS A 86 13.64 11.39 -25.14
N LEU A 87 14.74 12.06 -24.77
CA LEU A 87 15.85 12.40 -25.67
C LEU A 87 16.64 11.17 -26.11
N ASN A 88 16.79 10.18 -25.22
CA ASN A 88 17.35 8.88 -25.58
C ASN A 88 16.52 8.18 -26.66
N ILE A 89 15.21 8.05 -26.47
CA ILE A 89 14.29 7.42 -27.42
C ILE A 89 14.28 8.17 -28.76
N GLU A 90 14.16 9.50 -28.73
CA GLU A 90 14.18 10.30 -29.96
C GLU A 90 15.50 10.14 -30.72
N LYS A 91 16.64 10.09 -30.01
CA LYS A 91 17.95 9.89 -30.64
C LYS A 91 18.06 8.52 -31.28
N LEU A 92 17.64 7.47 -30.59
CA LEU A 92 17.59 6.10 -31.11
C LEU A 92 16.71 6.00 -32.35
N LEU A 93 15.53 6.64 -32.30
CA LEU A 93 14.60 6.68 -33.43
C LEU A 93 15.22 7.38 -34.64
N ILE A 94 15.81 8.56 -34.47
CA ILE A 94 16.47 9.29 -35.57
C ILE A 94 17.67 8.51 -36.13
N GLU A 95 18.43 7.80 -35.29
CA GLU A 95 19.52 6.95 -35.76
C GLU A 95 19.01 5.77 -36.59
N LYS A 96 17.83 5.23 -36.27
CA LYS A 96 17.22 4.09 -36.94
C LYS A 96 16.52 4.47 -38.26
N ILE A 97 15.68 5.50 -38.26
CA ILE A 97 14.81 5.85 -39.41
C ILE A 97 15.15 7.19 -40.06
N GLY A 98 16.19 7.88 -39.57
CA GLY A 98 16.65 9.14 -40.13
C GLY A 98 15.79 10.35 -39.70
N PRO A 99 15.84 11.46 -40.46
CA PRO A 99 15.24 12.74 -40.08
C PRO A 99 13.73 12.70 -39.84
N VAL A 100 13.00 11.73 -40.41
CA VAL A 100 11.56 11.56 -40.19
C VAL A 100 11.23 11.34 -38.71
N GLY A 101 12.13 10.69 -37.94
CA GLY A 101 11.95 10.48 -36.50
C GLY A 101 11.79 11.77 -35.71
N GLY A 102 12.42 12.87 -36.16
CA GLY A 102 12.28 14.17 -35.52
C GLY A 102 10.88 14.80 -35.67
N LYS A 103 10.05 14.30 -36.60
CA LYS A 103 8.67 14.78 -36.76
C LYS A 103 7.76 14.33 -35.62
N MET A 104 8.13 13.29 -34.87
CA MET A 104 7.39 12.77 -33.71
C MET A 104 7.14 13.85 -32.64
N HIS A 105 8.02 14.83 -32.50
CA HIS A 105 7.89 15.88 -31.49
C HIS A 105 6.99 17.05 -31.95
N THR A 106 6.45 17.03 -33.17
CA THR A 106 5.55 18.08 -33.67
C THR A 106 4.31 18.17 -32.78
N ALA A 107 3.89 19.39 -32.45
CA ALA A 107 2.73 19.68 -31.60
C ALA A 107 2.80 19.16 -30.15
N ARG A 108 3.98 18.78 -29.67
CA ARG A 108 4.22 18.23 -28.33
C ARG A 108 5.33 19.01 -27.60
N SER A 109 5.35 18.93 -26.27
CA SER A 109 6.45 19.40 -25.43
C SER A 109 6.97 18.26 -24.57
N ARG A 110 8.13 18.44 -23.94
CA ARG A 110 8.52 17.52 -22.86
C ARG A 110 7.62 17.63 -21.64
N ASN A 111 6.98 18.79 -21.41
CA ASN A 111 6.16 19.02 -20.23
C ASN A 111 4.88 18.17 -20.23
N ASP A 112 4.13 18.16 -21.34
CA ASP A 112 2.93 17.32 -21.47
C ASP A 112 3.28 15.85 -21.75
N GLN A 113 4.42 15.58 -22.40
CA GLN A 113 4.93 14.21 -22.58
C GLN A 113 5.24 13.54 -21.25
N VAL A 114 6.13 14.12 -20.42
CA VAL A 114 6.51 13.51 -19.13
C VAL A 114 5.31 13.41 -18.17
N ALA A 115 4.37 14.37 -18.23
CA ALA A 115 3.13 14.28 -17.48
C ALA A 115 2.32 13.05 -17.92
N THR A 116 2.18 12.83 -19.24
CA THR A 116 1.49 11.67 -19.79
C THR A 116 2.13 10.36 -19.34
N ASP A 117 3.46 10.27 -19.42
CA ASP A 117 4.20 9.07 -19.06
C ASP A 117 4.02 8.72 -17.57
N MET A 118 4.03 9.75 -16.72
CA MET A 118 3.79 9.60 -15.29
C MET A 118 2.35 9.19 -14.98
N HIS A 119 1.34 9.71 -15.68
CA HIS A 119 -0.06 9.28 -15.52
C HIS A 119 -0.24 7.80 -15.91
N LEU A 120 0.32 7.38 -17.05
CA LEU A 120 0.29 5.99 -17.50
C LEU A 120 0.95 5.06 -16.47
N TYR A 121 2.14 5.43 -16.00
CA TYR A 121 2.88 4.66 -15.01
C TYR A 121 2.14 4.61 -13.66
N ALA A 122 1.60 5.75 -13.21
CA ALA A 122 0.85 5.84 -11.96
C ALA A 122 -0.42 4.97 -11.97
N LYS A 123 -1.13 4.91 -13.11
CA LYS A 123 -2.30 4.05 -13.29
C LYS A 123 -1.91 2.58 -13.14
N GLU A 124 -0.93 2.13 -13.91
CA GLU A 124 -0.41 0.76 -13.89
C GLU A 124 0.02 0.35 -12.48
N MET A 125 0.81 1.19 -11.80
CA MET A 125 1.32 0.85 -10.48
C MET A 125 0.25 0.90 -9.39
N THR A 126 -0.76 1.76 -9.53
CA THR A 126 -1.91 1.78 -8.61
C THR A 126 -2.70 0.47 -8.73
N GLU A 127 -2.93 -0.02 -9.95
CA GLU A 127 -3.58 -1.32 -10.19
C GLU A 127 -2.76 -2.49 -9.64
N ALA A 128 -1.42 -2.45 -9.78
CA ALA A 128 -0.53 -3.44 -9.19
C ALA A 128 -0.63 -3.46 -7.66
N ILE A 129 -0.64 -2.29 -7.00
CA ILE A 129 -0.80 -2.18 -5.54
C ILE A 129 -2.15 -2.73 -5.10
N ILE A 130 -3.25 -2.39 -5.80
CA ILE A 130 -4.59 -2.95 -5.53
C ILE A 130 -4.55 -4.48 -5.59
N THR A 131 -3.90 -5.04 -6.61
CA THR A 131 -3.75 -6.49 -6.79
C THR A 131 -2.96 -7.12 -5.64
N SER A 132 -1.85 -6.52 -5.24
CA SER A 132 -1.05 -7.00 -4.10
C SER A 132 -1.83 -6.94 -2.78
N ILE A 133 -2.59 -5.87 -2.54
CA ILE A 133 -3.46 -5.76 -1.35
C ILE A 133 -4.49 -6.89 -1.35
N LYS A 134 -5.11 -7.18 -2.50
CA LYS A 134 -6.07 -8.28 -2.62
C LYS A 134 -5.45 -9.64 -2.27
N ALA A 135 -4.21 -9.89 -2.69
CA ALA A 135 -3.50 -11.13 -2.34
C ALA A 135 -3.35 -11.28 -0.82
N LEU A 136 -2.92 -10.23 -0.11
CA LEU A 136 -2.84 -10.24 1.35
C LEU A 136 -4.20 -10.40 2.03
N GLN A 137 -5.24 -9.75 1.48
CA GLN A 137 -6.61 -9.88 1.97
C GLN A 137 -7.12 -11.33 1.86
N HIS A 138 -6.81 -12.05 0.77
CA HIS A 138 -7.15 -13.46 0.62
C HIS A 138 -6.48 -14.33 1.69
N VAL A 139 -5.18 -14.15 1.91
CA VAL A 139 -4.43 -14.86 2.96
C VAL A 139 -5.05 -14.64 4.34
N ILE A 140 -5.43 -13.39 4.66
CA ILE A 140 -6.09 -13.08 5.94
C ILE A 140 -7.43 -13.80 6.08
N ILE A 141 -8.24 -13.86 5.01
CA ILE A 141 -9.52 -14.59 5.03
C ILE A 141 -9.28 -16.07 5.30
N ASP A 142 -8.34 -16.69 4.61
CA ASP A 142 -8.07 -18.12 4.74
C ASP A 142 -7.54 -18.46 6.13
N LEU A 143 -6.62 -17.66 6.66
CA LEU A 143 -6.10 -17.80 8.01
C LEU A 143 -7.21 -17.61 9.07
N SER A 144 -8.13 -16.66 8.83
CA SER A 144 -9.29 -16.42 9.70
C SER A 144 -10.24 -17.61 9.73
N LYS A 145 -10.47 -18.27 8.60
CA LYS A 145 -11.27 -19.50 8.51
C LYS A 145 -10.57 -20.68 9.18
N GLN A 146 -9.26 -20.82 8.98
CA GLN A 146 -8.47 -21.89 9.58
C GLN A 146 -8.52 -21.83 11.11
N TYR A 147 -8.37 -20.65 11.69
CA TYR A 147 -8.30 -20.43 13.14
C TYR A 147 -9.56 -19.76 13.73
N HIS A 148 -10.74 -20.05 13.15
CA HIS A 148 -12.01 -19.42 13.54
C HIS A 148 -12.51 -19.77 14.95
N THR A 149 -11.94 -20.78 15.60
CA THR A 149 -12.29 -21.20 16.98
C THR A 149 -11.18 -20.90 18.00
N VAL A 150 -10.01 -20.45 17.56
CA VAL A 150 -8.89 -20.20 18.47
C VAL A 150 -9.16 -18.93 19.25
N ILE A 151 -9.18 -19.04 20.59
CA ILE A 151 -9.34 -17.92 21.49
C ILE A 151 -7.94 -17.41 21.87
N MET A 152 -7.77 -16.09 21.82
CA MET A 152 -6.56 -15.39 22.25
C MET A 152 -6.91 -14.29 23.26
N PRO A 153 -5.97 -13.84 24.10
CA PRO A 153 -6.20 -12.67 24.92
C PRO A 153 -6.25 -11.43 24.03
N GLY A 154 -7.30 -10.63 24.18
CA GLY A 154 -7.38 -9.29 23.59
C GLY A 154 -6.59 -8.30 24.44
N TYR A 155 -5.99 -7.29 23.80
CA TYR A 155 -5.10 -6.34 24.45
C TYR A 155 -5.59 -4.90 24.35
N THR A 156 -5.44 -4.17 25.44
CA THR A 156 -5.49 -2.70 25.47
C THR A 156 -4.33 -2.22 26.34
N HIS A 157 -3.55 -1.24 25.89
CA HIS A 157 -2.30 -0.83 26.57
C HIS A 157 -1.29 -1.98 26.77
N LEU A 158 -1.33 -2.99 25.88
CA LEU A 158 -0.57 -4.24 26.00
C LEU A 158 -0.86 -5.01 27.31
N GLN A 159 -1.97 -4.71 27.97
CA GLN A 159 -2.52 -5.48 29.09
C GLN A 159 -3.64 -6.37 28.58
N ARG A 160 -3.73 -7.58 29.12
CA ARG A 160 -4.82 -8.52 28.80
C ARG A 160 -6.15 -7.91 29.26
N ALA A 161 -7.07 -7.78 28.33
CA ALA A 161 -8.38 -7.17 28.54
C ALA A 161 -9.48 -8.23 28.56
N GLN A 162 -9.92 -8.70 27.40
CA GLN A 162 -11.00 -9.66 27.24
C GLN A 162 -10.59 -10.77 26.25
N PRO A 163 -11.09 -12.00 26.41
CA PRO A 163 -10.85 -13.05 25.41
C PRO A 163 -11.55 -12.70 24.10
N ILE A 164 -10.84 -12.89 22.99
CA ILE A 164 -11.33 -12.69 21.63
C ILE A 164 -10.94 -13.88 20.75
N LEU A 165 -11.59 -14.07 19.61
CA LEU A 165 -11.09 -15.00 18.60
C LEU A 165 -9.84 -14.43 17.93
N PHE A 166 -8.85 -15.29 17.67
CA PHE A 166 -7.70 -14.95 16.81
C PHE A 166 -8.18 -14.42 15.46
N SER A 167 -9.13 -15.12 14.84
CA SER A 167 -9.81 -14.71 13.60
C SER A 167 -10.43 -13.31 13.69
N HIS A 168 -10.96 -12.89 14.84
CA HIS A 168 -11.46 -11.53 15.03
C HIS A 168 -10.33 -10.49 14.99
N HIS A 169 -9.20 -10.81 15.65
CA HIS A 169 -8.04 -9.92 15.67
C HIS A 169 -7.49 -9.73 14.26
N ILE A 170 -7.14 -10.81 13.57
CA ILE A 170 -6.57 -10.73 12.21
C ILE A 170 -7.53 -10.07 11.20
N MET A 171 -8.84 -10.31 11.30
CA MET A 171 -9.82 -9.63 10.43
C MET A 171 -9.81 -8.11 10.56
N THR A 172 -9.28 -7.54 11.65
CA THR A 172 -9.03 -6.10 11.77
C THR A 172 -8.15 -5.58 10.64
N TYR A 173 -7.11 -6.34 10.27
CA TYR A 173 -6.17 -5.96 9.22
C TYR A 173 -6.78 -6.10 7.83
N PHE A 174 -7.67 -7.09 7.59
CA PHE A 174 -8.45 -7.13 6.37
C PHE A 174 -9.24 -5.82 6.16
N TRP A 175 -9.91 -5.33 7.20
CA TRP A 175 -10.73 -4.12 7.10
C TRP A 175 -9.90 -2.83 7.03
N MET A 176 -8.66 -2.82 7.53
CA MET A 176 -7.69 -1.74 7.28
C MET A 176 -7.31 -1.71 5.80
N LEU A 177 -6.89 -2.86 5.27
CA LEU A 177 -6.50 -3.04 3.87
C LEU A 177 -7.64 -2.78 2.89
N GLU A 178 -8.88 -3.10 3.27
CA GLU A 178 -10.06 -2.80 2.45
C GLU A 178 -10.23 -1.29 2.24
N ARG A 179 -9.97 -0.48 3.27
CA ARG A 179 -9.98 0.98 3.13
C ARG A 179 -8.82 1.47 2.28
N ASP A 180 -7.64 0.84 2.38
CA ASP A 180 -6.50 1.21 1.53
C ASP A 180 -6.80 0.92 0.06
N LYS A 181 -7.30 -0.28 -0.25
CA LYS A 181 -7.76 -0.67 -1.58
C LYS A 181 -8.82 0.29 -2.13
N ALA A 182 -9.79 0.69 -1.30
CA ALA A 182 -10.82 1.64 -1.69
C ALA A 182 -10.21 3.00 -2.09
N ARG A 183 -9.29 3.56 -1.31
CA ARG A 183 -8.63 4.83 -1.65
C ARG A 183 -7.84 4.77 -2.95
N PHE A 184 -7.11 3.68 -3.19
CA PHE A 184 -6.41 3.48 -4.47
C PHE A 184 -7.40 3.38 -5.64
N SER A 185 -8.48 2.61 -5.47
CA SER A 185 -9.52 2.43 -6.50
C SER A 185 -10.25 3.73 -6.83
N GLU A 186 -10.52 4.55 -5.81
CA GLU A 186 -11.11 5.88 -5.97
C GLU A 186 -10.14 6.87 -6.64
N GLY A 187 -8.83 6.73 -6.37
CA GLY A 187 -7.76 7.53 -6.96
C GLY A 187 -7.57 7.30 -8.46
N LEU A 188 -7.83 6.08 -8.96
CA LEU A 188 -7.72 5.76 -10.39
C LEU A 188 -8.49 6.72 -11.29
N LYS A 189 -9.66 7.19 -10.86
CA LYS A 189 -10.44 8.19 -11.63
C LYS A 189 -9.72 9.52 -11.83
N ARG A 190 -8.93 9.96 -10.84
CA ARG A 190 -8.14 11.20 -10.93
C ARG A 190 -6.84 11.00 -11.71
N ILE A 191 -6.25 9.80 -11.63
CA ILE A 191 -5.07 9.43 -12.40
C ILE A 191 -5.42 9.27 -13.89
N ASN A 192 -6.63 8.83 -14.22
CA ASN A 192 -7.01 8.47 -15.59
C ASN A 192 -7.48 9.67 -16.45
N ILE A 193 -6.76 10.79 -16.38
CA ILE A 193 -7.00 12.00 -17.17
C ILE A 193 -5.75 12.32 -18.00
N SER A 194 -5.90 12.53 -19.31
CA SER A 194 -4.78 12.73 -20.24
C SER A 194 -4.31 14.19 -20.26
N PRO A 195 -3.01 14.45 -20.01
CA PRO A 195 -2.43 15.80 -20.19
C PRO A 195 -1.90 16.05 -21.61
N LEU A 196 -1.82 15.00 -22.46
CA LEU A 196 -1.17 15.05 -23.77
C LEU A 196 -1.86 16.04 -24.73
N GLY A 197 -1.06 16.87 -25.42
CA GLY A 197 -1.54 17.93 -26.30
C GLY A 197 -1.64 19.30 -25.62
N SER A 198 -1.33 19.38 -24.33
CA SER A 198 -1.22 20.66 -23.59
C SER A 198 0.04 21.45 -23.97
N GLY A 199 0.97 20.85 -24.72
CA GLY A 199 2.21 21.46 -25.13
C GLY A 199 3.03 21.90 -23.92
N ALA A 200 3.71 23.05 -24.02
CA ALA A 200 4.55 23.52 -22.93
C ALA A 200 3.74 24.09 -21.74
N LEU A 201 2.59 24.71 -22.02
CA LEU A 201 1.67 25.33 -21.04
C LEU A 201 0.39 25.91 -21.66
N ALA A 202 0.37 26.18 -22.97
CA ALA A 202 -0.67 26.97 -23.64
C ALA A 202 -1.49 26.17 -24.66
N GLY A 203 -1.31 24.84 -24.70
CA GLY A 203 -1.77 24.02 -25.81
C GLY A 203 -0.87 24.15 -27.04
N THR A 204 -1.39 23.73 -28.19
CA THR A 204 -0.70 23.76 -29.48
C THR A 204 -1.54 24.49 -30.53
N THR A 205 -0.87 25.13 -31.50
CA THR A 205 -1.54 25.79 -32.65
C THR A 205 -1.86 24.81 -33.78
N PHE A 206 -1.43 23.56 -33.67
CA PHE A 206 -1.75 22.50 -34.63
C PHE A 206 -3.16 21.95 -34.36
N PRO A 207 -3.91 21.53 -35.39
CA PRO A 207 -5.27 21.02 -35.24
C PRO A 207 -5.28 19.56 -34.73
N ILE A 208 -4.70 19.33 -33.54
CA ILE A 208 -4.62 18.00 -32.93
C ILE A 208 -5.98 17.52 -32.42
N ASP A 209 -6.12 16.21 -32.22
CA ASP A 209 -7.30 15.58 -31.63
C ASP A 209 -6.92 14.93 -30.29
N GLN A 210 -7.02 15.70 -29.20
CA GLN A 210 -6.63 15.24 -27.85
C GLN A 210 -7.51 14.08 -27.36
N GLN A 211 -8.80 14.11 -27.69
CA GLN A 211 -9.74 13.06 -27.30
C GLN A 211 -9.40 11.74 -27.99
N TYR A 212 -8.97 11.79 -29.25
CA TYR A 212 -8.48 10.61 -29.94
C TYR A 212 -7.23 10.03 -29.27
N THR A 213 -6.22 10.85 -28.95
CA THR A 213 -5.02 10.38 -28.24
C THR A 213 -5.36 9.82 -26.85
N ALA A 214 -6.24 10.47 -26.10
CA ALA A 214 -6.72 9.98 -24.81
C ALA A 214 -7.38 8.59 -24.94
N SER A 215 -8.23 8.39 -25.96
CA SER A 215 -8.87 7.10 -26.23
C SER A 215 -7.88 5.99 -26.58
N LEU A 216 -6.83 6.30 -27.36
CA LEU A 216 -5.76 5.34 -27.71
C LEU A 216 -4.95 4.90 -26.49
N LEU A 217 -4.84 5.77 -25.49
CA LEU A 217 -4.12 5.55 -24.24
C LEU A 217 -5.01 5.06 -23.10
N GLU A 218 -6.31 4.87 -23.36
CA GLU A 218 -7.32 4.42 -22.39
C GLU A 218 -7.50 5.38 -21.19
N PHE A 219 -7.32 6.68 -21.43
CA PHE A 219 -7.74 7.73 -20.50
C PHE A 219 -9.24 7.99 -20.62
N ASP A 220 -9.88 8.34 -19.50
CA ASP A 220 -11.34 8.60 -19.46
C ASP A 220 -11.68 10.01 -19.93
N ASP A 221 -10.74 10.95 -19.81
CA ASP A 221 -10.92 12.35 -20.21
C ASP A 221 -9.57 13.03 -20.49
N VAL A 222 -9.61 14.30 -20.88
CA VAL A 222 -8.45 15.19 -21.05
C VAL A 222 -8.49 16.30 -20.01
N TYR A 223 -7.32 16.83 -19.63
CA TYR A 223 -7.27 18.01 -18.77
C TYR A 223 -7.99 19.20 -19.45
N ALA A 224 -8.83 19.89 -18.67
CA ALA A 224 -9.58 21.05 -19.15
C ALA A 224 -8.70 22.31 -19.35
N ASN A 225 -7.51 22.35 -18.74
CA ASN A 225 -6.62 23.49 -18.76
C ASN A 225 -5.16 23.03 -18.97
N SER A 226 -4.47 23.64 -19.94
CA SER A 226 -3.11 23.23 -20.32
C SER A 226 -2.03 23.66 -19.33
N ILE A 227 -2.23 24.75 -18.57
CA ILE A 227 -1.32 25.15 -17.49
C ILE A 227 -1.41 24.13 -16.35
N ASP A 228 -2.63 23.75 -16.00
CA ASP A 228 -2.92 22.72 -14.99
C ASP A 228 -2.28 21.38 -15.40
N ALA A 229 -2.58 20.89 -16.61
CA ALA A 229 -2.08 19.63 -17.15
C ALA A 229 -0.56 19.43 -17.06
N VAL A 230 0.22 20.49 -17.25
CA VAL A 230 1.69 20.42 -17.23
C VAL A 230 2.31 20.70 -15.86
N SER A 231 1.51 21.16 -14.90
CA SER A 231 1.97 21.56 -13.56
C SER A 231 1.43 20.66 -12.44
N ASP A 232 0.37 19.90 -12.70
CA ASP A 232 -0.30 19.05 -11.74
C ASP A 232 0.57 17.87 -11.27
N ARG A 233 0.60 17.64 -9.96
CA ARG A 233 1.18 16.46 -9.28
C ARG A 233 0.31 15.96 -8.12
N ASP A 234 -0.94 16.38 -8.06
CA ASP A 234 -1.89 15.99 -7.01
C ASP A 234 -2.11 14.47 -7.02
N TYR A 235 -2.23 13.86 -8.20
CA TYR A 235 -2.37 12.40 -8.30
C TYR A 235 -1.15 11.65 -7.75
N VAL A 236 0.07 12.19 -7.90
CA VAL A 236 1.30 11.60 -7.34
C VAL A 236 1.27 11.70 -5.81
N LEU A 237 0.92 12.87 -5.26
CA LEU A 237 0.76 13.07 -3.82
C LEU A 237 -0.34 12.19 -3.23
N ASP A 238 -1.49 12.05 -3.90
CA ASP A 238 -2.60 11.18 -3.52
C ASP A 238 -2.14 9.72 -3.39
N ILE A 239 -1.42 9.21 -4.39
CA ILE A 239 -0.88 7.84 -4.37
C ILE A 239 0.12 7.68 -3.22
N MET A 240 1.07 8.60 -3.07
CA MET A 240 2.07 8.54 -2.00
C MET A 240 1.44 8.63 -0.61
N HIS A 241 0.38 9.42 -0.44
CA HIS A 241 -0.41 9.46 0.79
C HIS A 241 -1.08 8.12 1.07
N ASN A 242 -1.69 7.49 0.05
CA ASN A 242 -2.31 6.18 0.19
C ASN A 242 -1.28 5.08 0.51
N ILE A 243 -0.10 5.13 -0.09
CA ILE A 243 1.03 4.23 0.23
C ILE A 243 1.46 4.44 1.70
N ASN A 244 1.52 5.67 2.20
CA ASN A 244 1.82 5.93 3.61
C ASN A 244 0.82 5.29 4.58
N LEU A 245 -0.48 5.37 4.29
CA LEU A 245 -1.51 4.74 5.11
C LEU A 245 -1.40 3.22 5.06
N LEU A 246 -1.19 2.64 3.88
CA LEU A 246 -0.93 1.21 3.71
C LEU A 246 0.27 0.75 4.55
N MET A 247 1.40 1.45 4.43
CA MET A 247 2.62 1.12 5.19
C MET A 247 2.44 1.34 6.70
N MET A 248 1.61 2.28 7.14
CA MET A 248 1.24 2.45 8.54
C MET A 248 0.38 1.29 9.04
N HIS A 249 -0.56 0.78 8.25
CA HIS A 249 -1.33 -0.41 8.64
C HIS A 249 -0.45 -1.65 8.69
N LEU A 250 0.45 -1.83 7.72
CA LEU A 250 1.45 -2.90 7.75
C LEU A 250 2.38 -2.77 8.95
N SER A 251 2.82 -1.55 9.31
CA SER A 251 3.70 -1.35 10.47
C SER A 251 3.01 -1.73 11.80
N ARG A 252 1.70 -1.47 11.92
CA ARG A 252 0.90 -1.94 13.05
C ARG A 252 0.74 -3.46 13.07
N PHE A 253 0.62 -4.10 11.92
CA PHE A 253 0.56 -5.57 11.86
C PHE A 253 1.93 -6.18 12.16
N SER A 254 3.01 -5.60 11.62
CA SER A 254 4.38 -5.98 11.97
C SER A 254 4.64 -5.95 13.47
N GLU A 255 4.14 -4.94 14.18
CA GLU A 255 4.32 -4.85 15.64
C GLU A 255 3.66 -6.03 16.37
N GLU A 256 2.44 -6.42 15.96
CA GLU A 256 1.79 -7.61 16.49
C GLU A 256 2.63 -8.87 16.21
N ILE A 257 3.09 -9.05 14.97
CA ILE A 257 3.92 -10.22 14.60
C ILE A 257 5.20 -10.27 15.42
N ILE A 258 5.90 -9.15 15.58
CA ILE A 258 7.12 -9.07 16.39
C ILE A 258 6.84 -9.48 17.84
N LEU A 259 5.76 -8.95 18.42
CA LEU A 259 5.35 -9.32 19.78
C LEU A 259 4.97 -10.79 19.87
N TRP A 260 4.14 -11.28 18.97
CA TRP A 260 3.60 -12.65 18.97
C TRP A 260 4.67 -13.72 18.79
N CYS A 261 5.76 -13.41 18.09
CA CYS A 261 6.91 -14.31 17.91
C CYS A 261 7.87 -14.34 19.11
N SER A 262 7.76 -13.39 20.04
CA SER A 262 8.66 -13.34 21.20
C SER A 262 8.51 -14.57 22.09
N GLU A 263 9.54 -14.84 22.88
CA GLU A 263 9.55 -15.94 23.86
C GLU A 263 8.48 -15.73 24.95
N GLU A 264 8.15 -14.48 25.25
CA GLU A 264 7.16 -14.09 26.25
C GLU A 264 5.72 -14.30 25.77
N PHE A 265 5.45 -14.15 24.47
CA PHE A 265 4.11 -14.32 23.90
C PHE A 265 3.93 -15.69 23.25
N LYS A 266 4.81 -16.12 22.35
CA LYS A 266 4.73 -17.42 21.63
C LYS A 266 3.37 -17.72 20.98
N PHE A 267 2.67 -16.69 20.51
CA PHE A 267 1.37 -16.86 19.88
C PHE A 267 1.50 -17.45 18.49
N VAL A 268 2.58 -17.12 17.79
CA VAL A 268 2.82 -17.56 16.41
C VAL A 268 4.28 -17.94 16.20
N THR A 269 4.51 -18.82 15.23
CA THR A 269 5.84 -19.15 14.70
C THR A 269 5.85 -18.80 13.22
N LEU A 270 6.87 -18.05 12.80
CA LEU A 270 7.07 -17.74 11.38
C LEU A 270 7.91 -18.83 10.70
N SER A 271 7.65 -19.02 9.41
CA SER A 271 8.43 -19.90 8.53
C SER A 271 9.90 -19.46 8.43
N ASP A 272 10.79 -20.43 8.25
CA ASP A 272 12.22 -20.20 8.01
C ASP A 272 12.47 -19.35 6.76
N ALA A 273 11.56 -19.41 5.77
CA ALA A 273 11.66 -18.61 4.55
C ALA A 273 11.51 -17.10 4.77
N TYR A 274 10.88 -16.69 5.89
CA TYR A 274 10.59 -15.30 6.23
C TYR A 274 11.23 -14.86 7.54
N THR A 275 12.15 -15.66 8.09
CA THR A 275 12.90 -15.34 9.31
C THR A 275 14.40 -15.48 9.08
N THR A 276 15.17 -14.84 9.93
CA THR A 276 16.62 -15.07 9.99
C THR A 276 16.99 -15.73 11.31
N GLY A 277 18.11 -16.46 11.29
CA GLY A 277 18.71 -17.04 12.49
C GLY A 277 19.76 -16.13 13.12
N SER A 278 20.27 -16.52 14.28
CA SER A 278 21.51 -15.98 14.84
C SER A 278 22.68 -16.92 14.57
N SER A 279 23.82 -16.37 14.15
CA SER A 279 25.06 -17.13 13.97
C SER A 279 25.64 -17.66 15.30
N ILE A 280 25.21 -17.12 16.44
CA ILE A 280 25.67 -17.49 17.79
C ILE A 280 24.62 -18.28 18.57
N MET A 281 23.33 -18.02 18.32
CA MET A 281 22.21 -18.58 19.10
C MET A 281 21.26 -19.38 18.19
N PRO A 282 21.43 -20.71 18.06
CA PRO A 282 20.71 -21.51 17.08
C PRO A 282 19.20 -21.61 17.31
N GLN A 283 18.72 -21.31 18.51
CA GLN A 283 17.29 -21.29 18.85
C GLN A 283 16.58 -19.98 18.43
N LYS A 284 17.32 -18.92 18.11
CA LYS A 284 16.75 -17.59 17.88
C LYS A 284 16.26 -17.43 16.44
N LYS A 285 14.94 -17.28 16.27
CA LYS A 285 14.31 -16.83 15.02
C LYS A 285 13.95 -15.36 15.12
N ASN A 286 14.49 -14.53 14.25
CA ASN A 286 14.21 -13.09 14.23
C ASN A 286 13.11 -12.77 13.20
N PRO A 287 12.08 -11.98 13.56
CA PRO A 287 11.05 -11.52 12.64
C PRO A 287 11.54 -10.34 11.77
N ASP A 288 12.72 -10.46 11.16
CA ASP A 288 13.41 -9.38 10.44
C ASP A 288 12.53 -8.75 9.36
N MET A 289 11.70 -9.55 8.66
CA MET A 289 10.81 -9.04 7.63
C MET A 289 9.75 -8.08 8.20
N ALA A 290 9.16 -8.43 9.34
CA ALA A 290 8.22 -7.55 10.04
C ALA A 290 8.91 -6.27 10.52
N GLU A 291 10.13 -6.39 11.06
CA GLU A 291 10.95 -5.24 11.51
C GLU A 291 11.29 -4.28 10.36
N LEU A 292 11.75 -4.82 9.22
CA LEU A 292 12.07 -4.05 8.02
C LEU A 292 10.86 -3.36 7.44
N ILE A 293 9.71 -4.05 7.34
CA ILE A 293 8.47 -3.47 6.82
C ILE A 293 7.97 -2.33 7.73
N ARG A 294 8.06 -2.50 9.05
CA ARG A 294 7.78 -1.43 10.01
C ARG A 294 8.73 -0.25 9.82
N GLY A 295 10.04 -0.49 9.68
CA GLY A 295 11.03 0.57 9.44
C GLY A 295 10.81 1.33 8.13
N LYS A 296 10.46 0.61 7.05
CA LYS A 296 10.19 1.16 5.72
C LYS A 296 8.99 2.11 5.67
N SER A 297 8.08 2.06 6.66
CA SER A 297 7.04 3.08 6.80
C SER A 297 7.61 4.49 6.98
N GLY A 298 8.76 4.63 7.63
CA GLY A 298 9.46 5.92 7.77
C GLY A 298 10.04 6.43 6.45
N THR A 299 10.57 5.54 5.60
CA THR A 299 11.11 5.89 4.28
C THR A 299 10.02 6.50 3.39
N VAL A 300 8.87 5.83 3.28
CA VAL A 300 7.75 6.32 2.46
C VAL A 300 7.20 7.64 3.00
N ALA A 301 7.14 7.81 4.32
CA ALA A 301 6.71 9.06 4.94
C ALA A 301 7.66 10.21 4.59
N GLY A 302 8.97 9.95 4.59
CA GLY A 302 9.99 10.90 4.17
C GLY A 302 9.87 11.30 2.71
N ASN A 303 9.68 10.33 1.81
CA ASN A 303 9.49 10.59 0.38
C ASN A 303 8.28 11.48 0.12
N TYR A 304 7.14 11.18 0.76
CA TYR A 304 5.92 11.98 0.62
C TYR A 304 6.12 13.41 1.12
N MET A 305 6.71 13.57 2.30
CA MET A 305 6.95 14.90 2.85
C MET A 305 7.93 15.70 1.98
N GLY A 306 8.94 15.02 1.40
CA GLY A 306 9.86 15.61 0.43
C GLY A 306 9.12 16.21 -0.76
N LEU A 307 8.32 15.41 -1.48
CA LEU A 307 7.58 15.89 -2.65
C LEU A 307 6.56 16.98 -2.29
N LEU A 308 5.85 16.82 -1.17
CA LEU A 308 4.90 17.82 -0.68
C LEU A 308 5.59 19.19 -0.48
N MET A 309 6.82 19.20 0.06
CA MET A 309 7.59 20.43 0.22
C MET A 309 8.16 20.95 -1.08
N THR A 310 8.54 20.08 -2.03
CA THR A 310 8.97 20.49 -3.39
C THR A 310 7.86 21.26 -4.10
N ILE A 311 6.61 20.80 -4.02
CA ILE A 311 5.47 21.43 -4.71
C ILE A 311 5.01 22.72 -4.03
N LYS A 312 5.18 22.82 -2.70
CA LYS A 312 4.66 23.91 -1.89
C LYS A 312 5.14 25.28 -2.39
N GLY A 313 4.20 26.09 -2.91
CA GLY A 313 4.45 27.47 -3.32
C GLY A 313 5.19 27.61 -4.65
N LEU A 314 5.27 26.56 -5.47
CA LEU A 314 5.77 26.67 -6.84
C LEU A 314 4.87 27.61 -7.67
N PRO A 315 5.45 28.55 -8.43
CA PRO A 315 4.67 29.35 -9.37
C PRO A 315 4.25 28.49 -10.57
N LEU A 316 3.13 28.83 -11.22
CA LEU A 316 2.74 28.16 -12.47
C LEU A 316 3.66 28.57 -13.64
N ALA A 317 3.83 27.75 -14.68
CA ALA A 317 3.22 26.43 -14.91
C ALA A 317 4.17 25.28 -14.52
N TYR A 318 5.00 24.82 -15.47
CA TYR A 318 6.05 23.83 -15.21
C TYR A 318 7.33 24.49 -14.69
N ASN A 319 7.94 23.90 -13.65
CA ASN A 319 9.25 24.27 -13.13
C ASN A 319 10.13 23.02 -13.04
N LYS A 320 11.45 23.19 -13.16
CA LYS A 320 12.41 22.07 -13.15
C LYS A 320 12.39 21.32 -11.81
N ASP A 321 11.93 21.95 -10.72
CA ASP A 321 11.64 21.33 -9.42
C ASP A 321 10.75 20.08 -9.57
N LEU A 322 9.82 20.07 -10.55
CA LEU A 322 8.96 18.92 -10.86
C LEU A 322 9.71 17.73 -11.48
N GLN A 323 11.03 17.80 -11.66
CA GLN A 323 11.87 16.62 -11.96
C GLN A 323 12.02 15.69 -10.74
N GLU A 324 11.90 16.24 -9.51
CA GLU A 324 12.01 15.50 -8.24
C GLU A 324 10.77 14.66 -7.89
N ASP A 325 9.72 14.71 -8.72
CA ASP A 325 8.50 13.91 -8.57
C ASP A 325 8.73 12.39 -8.69
N LYS A 326 9.76 11.96 -9.43
CA LYS A 326 9.97 10.55 -9.80
C LYS A 326 10.66 9.73 -8.73
N LYS A 327 11.80 10.20 -8.22
CA LYS A 327 12.70 9.38 -7.40
C LYS A 327 12.00 8.88 -6.12
N GLY A 328 11.41 9.79 -5.35
CA GLY A 328 10.68 9.45 -4.13
C GLY A 328 9.39 8.67 -4.41
N PHE A 329 8.73 8.94 -5.52
CA PHE A 329 7.52 8.23 -5.93
C PHE A 329 7.80 6.77 -6.31
N PHE A 330 8.82 6.53 -7.14
CA PHE A 330 9.24 5.20 -7.57
C PHE A 330 9.71 4.34 -6.38
N ASP A 331 10.54 4.91 -5.50
CA ASP A 331 10.99 4.22 -4.27
C ASP A 331 9.80 3.86 -3.36
N SER A 332 8.80 4.74 -3.26
CA SER A 332 7.59 4.49 -2.47
C SER A 332 6.74 3.36 -3.04
N ILE A 333 6.58 3.30 -4.36
CA ILE A 333 5.86 2.21 -5.05
C ILE A 333 6.59 0.88 -4.84
N ASP A 334 7.90 0.83 -5.08
CA ASP A 334 8.70 -0.38 -4.90
C ASP A 334 8.64 -0.89 -3.47
N THR A 335 8.80 0.04 -2.53
CA THR A 335 8.73 -0.27 -1.10
C THR A 335 7.38 -0.85 -0.73
N ALA A 336 6.26 -0.29 -1.19
CA ALA A 336 4.94 -0.83 -0.88
C ALA A 336 4.71 -2.20 -1.52
N LEU A 337 5.00 -2.38 -2.81
CA LEU A 337 4.78 -3.65 -3.50
C LEU A 337 5.62 -4.78 -2.88
N GLN A 338 6.91 -4.53 -2.67
CA GLN A 338 7.80 -5.51 -2.03
C GLN A 338 7.34 -5.82 -0.60
N SER A 339 6.95 -4.80 0.17
CA SER A 339 6.48 -4.98 1.54
C SER A 339 5.21 -5.82 1.58
N VAL A 340 4.20 -5.50 0.77
CA VAL A 340 2.94 -6.28 0.71
C VAL A 340 3.22 -7.71 0.25
N GLN A 341 4.06 -7.92 -0.76
CA GLN A 341 4.40 -9.26 -1.25
C GLN A 341 5.09 -10.12 -0.17
N ILE A 342 6.13 -9.59 0.47
CA ILE A 342 6.86 -10.29 1.54
C ILE A 342 5.92 -10.56 2.73
N PHE A 343 5.12 -9.57 3.11
CA PHE A 343 4.18 -9.71 4.22
C PHE A 343 3.12 -10.77 3.92
N THR A 344 2.61 -10.82 2.68
CA THR A 344 1.65 -11.83 2.22
C THR A 344 2.18 -13.24 2.45
N GLY A 345 3.39 -13.54 1.97
CA GLY A 345 3.98 -14.86 2.16
C GLY A 345 4.35 -15.18 3.61
N MET A 346 4.77 -14.17 4.37
CA MET A 346 5.06 -14.31 5.80
C MET A 346 3.81 -14.68 6.61
N ILE A 347 2.66 -14.06 6.33
CA ILE A 347 1.39 -14.35 7.01
C ILE A 347 0.80 -15.68 6.53
N ASP A 348 0.89 -15.98 5.24
CA ASP A 348 0.38 -17.22 4.64
C ASP A 348 1.03 -18.47 5.24
N THR A 349 2.33 -18.37 5.53
CA THR A 349 3.12 -19.48 6.08
C THR A 349 3.30 -19.43 7.60
N MET A 350 2.60 -18.53 8.29
CA MET A 350 2.66 -18.40 9.74
C MET A 350 1.85 -19.50 10.43
N GLU A 351 2.41 -20.10 11.47
CA GLU A 351 1.72 -21.09 12.30
C GLU A 351 1.22 -20.46 13.60
N VAL A 352 -0.07 -20.59 13.89
CA VAL A 352 -0.66 -20.13 15.17
C VAL A 352 -0.54 -21.23 16.21
N ASN A 353 0.00 -20.91 17.39
CA ASN A 353 0.11 -21.82 18.52
C ASN A 353 -1.22 -21.89 19.30
N ALA A 354 -2.22 -22.53 18.69
CA ALA A 354 -3.58 -22.62 19.23
C ALA A 354 -3.64 -23.23 20.64
N ALA A 355 -2.79 -24.22 20.92
CA ALA A 355 -2.72 -24.86 22.23
C ALA A 355 -2.25 -23.89 23.31
N HIS A 356 -1.18 -23.12 23.03
CA HIS A 356 -0.68 -22.11 23.96
C HIS A 356 -1.68 -20.97 24.17
N LEU A 357 -2.28 -20.47 23.09
CA LEU A 357 -3.32 -19.42 23.17
C LEU A 357 -4.52 -19.86 24.02
N THR A 358 -4.92 -21.13 23.90
CA THR A 358 -6.00 -21.71 24.72
C THR A 358 -5.59 -21.79 26.20
N ASP A 359 -4.36 -22.22 26.49
CA ASP A 359 -3.86 -22.33 27.86
C ASP A 359 -3.78 -20.97 28.57
N ILE A 360 -3.21 -19.95 27.93
CA ILE A 360 -3.05 -18.62 28.54
C ILE A 360 -4.38 -17.91 28.78
N THR A 361 -5.38 -18.13 27.92
CA THR A 361 -6.71 -17.51 28.04
C THR A 361 -7.57 -18.21 29.10
N GLN A 362 -7.31 -19.49 29.36
CA GLN A 362 -7.94 -20.20 30.47
C GLN A 362 -7.31 -19.85 31.82
N ASN A 363 -6.06 -19.38 31.83
CA ASN A 363 -5.27 -19.16 33.03
C ASN A 363 -4.94 -17.67 33.25
N ASP A 364 -5.94 -16.80 33.12
CA ASP A 364 -5.81 -15.38 33.41
C ASP A 364 -7.09 -14.75 34.01
N PHE A 365 -7.05 -13.42 34.21
CA PHE A 365 -8.16 -12.63 34.74
C PHE A 365 -8.96 -11.90 33.64
N SER A 366 -8.79 -12.25 32.35
CA SER A 366 -9.49 -11.58 31.24
C SER A 366 -11.01 -11.78 31.26
N ASN A 367 -11.49 -12.75 32.06
CA ASN A 367 -12.90 -13.00 32.32
C ASN A 367 -13.49 -12.16 33.46
N ALA A 368 -12.74 -11.25 34.10
CA ALA A 368 -13.26 -10.40 35.16
C ALA A 368 -14.45 -9.53 34.69
N THR A 369 -14.44 -9.08 33.43
CA THR A 369 -15.61 -8.35 32.90
C THR A 369 -16.86 -9.24 32.84
N GLU A 370 -16.70 -10.54 32.64
CA GLU A 370 -17.82 -11.49 32.60
C GLU A 370 -18.51 -11.62 33.96
N LEU A 371 -17.73 -11.53 35.04
CA LEU A 371 -18.26 -11.51 36.40
C LEU A 371 -19.08 -10.24 36.66
N ALA A 372 -18.56 -9.07 36.25
CA ALA A 372 -19.29 -7.81 36.37
C ALA A 372 -20.61 -7.86 35.57
N ASP A 373 -20.55 -8.28 34.31
CA ASP A 373 -21.74 -8.40 33.46
C ASP A 373 -22.74 -9.43 34.01
N TYR A 374 -22.26 -10.54 34.57
CA TYR A 374 -23.13 -11.54 35.22
C TYR A 374 -23.86 -10.94 36.43
N LEU A 375 -23.17 -10.20 37.29
CA LEU A 375 -23.79 -9.52 38.43
C LEU A 375 -24.83 -8.50 37.98
N VAL A 376 -24.60 -7.81 36.86
CA VAL A 376 -25.61 -6.93 36.25
C VAL A 376 -26.84 -7.72 35.81
N THR A 377 -26.68 -8.93 35.27
CA THR A 377 -27.84 -9.79 34.93
C THR A 377 -28.64 -10.24 36.15
N LEU A 378 -28.04 -10.21 37.35
CA LEU A 378 -28.71 -10.44 38.63
C LEU A 378 -29.40 -9.17 39.19
N GLY A 379 -29.39 -8.06 38.43
CA GLY A 379 -30.09 -6.81 38.77
C GLY A 379 -29.22 -5.75 39.45
N LEU A 380 -27.91 -5.97 39.60
CA LEU A 380 -27.02 -4.97 40.18
C LEU A 380 -26.74 -3.83 39.19
N PRO A 381 -26.66 -2.57 39.66
CA PRO A 381 -26.06 -1.50 38.88
C PRO A 381 -24.61 -1.85 38.49
N PHE A 382 -24.21 -1.49 37.26
CA PHE A 382 -22.87 -1.84 36.75
C PHE A 382 -21.72 -1.35 37.64
N ARG A 383 -21.87 -0.18 38.28
CA ARG A 383 -20.85 0.37 39.18
C ARG A 383 -20.62 -0.53 40.40
N ASP A 384 -21.70 -1.03 40.99
CA ASP A 384 -21.64 -1.90 42.17
C ASP A 384 -21.11 -3.29 41.76
N ALA A 385 -21.56 -3.80 40.61
CA ALA A 385 -21.05 -5.03 40.03
C ALA A 385 -19.53 -4.96 39.74
N HIS A 386 -19.05 -3.83 39.21
CA HIS A 386 -17.63 -3.61 38.96
C HIS A 386 -16.81 -3.55 40.25
N GLU A 387 -17.30 -2.86 41.29
CA GLU A 387 -16.63 -2.81 42.59
C GLU A 387 -16.52 -4.20 43.23
N ILE A 388 -17.61 -4.98 43.22
CA ILE A 388 -17.63 -6.38 43.68
C ILE A 388 -16.65 -7.24 42.90
N THR A 389 -16.64 -7.14 41.57
CA THR A 389 -15.68 -7.84 40.72
C THR A 389 -14.24 -7.49 41.10
N GLY A 390 -13.95 -6.20 41.36
CA GLY A 390 -12.63 -5.76 41.82
C GLY A 390 -12.21 -6.41 43.14
N GLN A 391 -13.13 -6.52 44.10
CA GLN A 391 -12.87 -7.20 45.38
C GLN A 391 -12.62 -8.71 45.20
N LEU A 392 -13.37 -9.36 44.30
CA LEU A 392 -13.20 -10.79 44.01
C LEU A 392 -11.90 -11.07 43.24
N VAL A 393 -11.48 -10.16 42.34
CA VAL A 393 -10.16 -10.23 41.70
C VAL A 393 -9.05 -10.07 42.73
N LEU A 394 -9.17 -9.10 43.65
CA LEU A 394 -8.19 -8.93 44.73
C LEU A 394 -8.10 -10.18 45.61
N TYR A 395 -9.25 -10.75 46.00
CA TYR A 395 -9.29 -12.01 46.75
C TYR A 395 -8.58 -13.14 46.00
N ALA A 396 -8.82 -13.27 44.70
CA ALA A 396 -8.19 -14.30 43.87
C ALA A 396 -6.66 -14.13 43.83
N ILE A 397 -6.18 -12.89 43.65
CA ILE A 397 -4.75 -12.56 43.66
C ILE A 397 -4.12 -12.88 45.02
N ASP A 398 -4.73 -12.44 46.12
CA ASP A 398 -4.24 -12.63 47.48
C ASP A 398 -4.14 -14.13 47.86
N ASN A 399 -5.00 -14.96 47.27
CA ASN A 399 -5.02 -16.42 47.49
C ASN A 399 -4.29 -17.20 46.39
N ASN A 400 -3.69 -16.55 45.41
CA ASN A 400 -3.01 -17.16 44.28
C ASN A 400 -3.89 -18.20 43.52
N ILE A 401 -5.14 -17.83 43.29
CA ILE A 401 -6.14 -18.60 42.53
C ILE A 401 -6.75 -17.73 41.42
N LEU A 402 -7.50 -18.33 40.49
CA LEU A 402 -8.24 -17.58 39.46
C LEU A 402 -9.72 -17.41 39.86
N LEU A 403 -10.44 -16.54 39.15
CA LEU A 403 -11.88 -16.35 39.39
C LEU A 403 -12.66 -17.68 39.25
N LYS A 404 -12.27 -18.55 38.33
CA LYS A 404 -12.88 -19.87 38.15
C LYS A 404 -12.66 -20.82 39.33
N ASP A 405 -11.68 -20.54 40.20
CA ASP A 405 -11.28 -21.39 41.32
C ASP A 405 -11.83 -20.87 42.67
N ILE A 406 -12.43 -19.68 42.69
CA ILE A 406 -13.12 -19.15 43.89
C ILE A 406 -14.27 -20.10 44.24
N PRO A 407 -14.34 -20.63 45.48
CA PRO A 407 -15.45 -21.48 45.90
C PRO A 407 -16.80 -20.76 45.85
N LEU A 408 -17.87 -21.44 45.42
CA LEU A 408 -19.21 -20.86 45.31
C LEU A 408 -19.67 -20.22 46.62
N GLY A 409 -19.34 -20.84 47.76
CA GLY A 409 -19.66 -20.28 49.08
C GLY A 409 -19.06 -18.89 49.31
N HIS A 410 -17.88 -18.60 48.75
CA HIS A 410 -17.26 -17.27 48.82
C HIS A 410 -18.00 -16.26 47.92
N TYR A 411 -18.33 -16.65 46.69
CA TYR A 411 -19.17 -15.83 45.80
C TYR A 411 -20.51 -15.44 46.46
N GLN A 412 -21.14 -16.40 47.15
CA GLN A 412 -22.41 -16.20 47.85
C GLN A 412 -22.31 -15.30 49.09
N THR A 413 -21.09 -15.03 49.60
CA THR A 413 -20.92 -14.02 50.66
C THR A 413 -21.08 -12.59 50.13
N VAL A 414 -20.76 -12.38 48.84
CA VAL A 414 -20.86 -11.06 48.20
C VAL A 414 -22.24 -10.85 47.56
N ASN A 415 -22.79 -11.88 46.90
CA ASN A 415 -24.17 -11.86 46.41
C ASN A 415 -24.79 -13.26 46.46
N LYS A 416 -25.88 -13.41 47.21
CA LYS A 416 -26.57 -14.69 47.46
C LYS A 416 -27.22 -15.30 46.21
N ASP A 417 -27.50 -14.48 45.19
CA ASP A 417 -28.14 -14.93 43.95
C ASP A 417 -27.14 -15.58 42.96
N ILE A 418 -25.84 -15.56 43.29
CA ILE A 418 -24.83 -16.27 42.50
C ILE A 418 -25.00 -17.79 42.66
N THR A 419 -25.12 -18.49 41.54
CA THR A 419 -25.24 -19.95 41.50
C THR A 419 -24.04 -20.60 40.79
N ASN A 420 -24.04 -21.93 40.69
CA ASN A 420 -22.98 -22.68 39.97
C ASN A 420 -22.83 -22.27 38.49
N ASP A 421 -23.81 -21.60 37.90
CA ASP A 421 -23.72 -21.13 36.52
C ASP A 421 -22.61 -20.09 36.29
N ILE A 422 -22.12 -19.42 37.34
CA ILE A 422 -20.99 -18.48 37.26
C ILE A 422 -19.75 -19.10 36.60
N TYR A 423 -19.44 -20.36 36.89
CA TYR A 423 -18.26 -21.03 36.32
C TYR A 423 -18.41 -21.23 34.81
N THR A 424 -19.63 -21.43 34.32
CA THR A 424 -19.91 -21.43 32.87
C THR A 424 -19.79 -20.02 32.30
N LYS A 425 -20.23 -18.98 33.01
CA LYS A 425 -20.12 -17.58 32.55
C LYS A 425 -18.68 -17.10 32.46
N LEU A 426 -17.82 -17.55 33.36
CA LEU A 426 -16.39 -17.25 33.41
C LEU A 426 -15.56 -18.01 32.37
N ASN A 427 -16.13 -19.01 31.69
CA ASN A 427 -15.44 -19.75 30.65
C ASN A 427 -15.15 -18.83 29.44
N PRO A 428 -13.89 -18.74 28.96
CA PRO A 428 -13.52 -17.89 27.82
C PRO A 428 -14.35 -18.15 26.54
N GLU A 429 -14.72 -19.40 26.28
CA GLU A 429 -15.54 -19.76 25.11
C GLU A 429 -16.96 -19.18 25.23
N HIS A 430 -17.55 -19.24 26.43
CA HIS A 430 -18.84 -18.63 26.70
C HIS A 430 -18.74 -17.10 26.60
N ALA A 431 -17.68 -16.50 27.13
CA ALA A 431 -17.39 -15.07 27.04
C ALA A 431 -17.31 -14.60 25.57
N VAL A 432 -16.55 -15.29 24.73
CA VAL A 432 -16.45 -14.99 23.30
C VAL A 432 -17.82 -15.10 22.62
N ASN A 433 -18.54 -16.21 22.84
CA ASN A 433 -19.75 -16.51 22.09
C ASN A 433 -20.99 -15.71 22.50
N ARG A 434 -21.00 -15.03 23.66
CA ARG A 434 -22.06 -14.08 24.02
C ARG A 434 -21.91 -12.70 23.34
N ARG A 435 -20.74 -12.37 22.77
CA ARG A 435 -20.48 -11.10 22.05
C ARG A 435 -21.01 -11.18 20.61
N ILE A 436 -22.34 -11.25 20.46
CA ILE A 436 -23.05 -11.54 19.20
C ILE A 436 -23.40 -10.32 18.35
N ASN A 437 -22.97 -9.11 18.75
CA ASN A 437 -23.17 -7.89 17.98
C ASN A 437 -22.48 -8.00 16.60
N ASP A 438 -22.86 -7.17 15.64
CA ASP A 438 -22.41 -7.29 14.25
C ASP A 438 -20.87 -7.21 14.09
N ASN A 439 -20.20 -6.45 14.96
CA ASN A 439 -18.75 -6.32 15.03
C ASN A 439 -18.13 -7.11 16.20
N GLY A 440 -18.91 -7.97 16.86
CA GLY A 440 -18.46 -8.76 18.00
C GLY A 440 -17.47 -9.87 17.63
N THR A 441 -16.86 -10.44 18.66
CA THR A 441 -15.86 -11.51 18.53
C THR A 441 -16.46 -12.92 18.56
N SER A 442 -17.78 -13.09 18.72
CA SER A 442 -18.38 -14.43 18.66
C SER A 442 -18.10 -15.12 17.33
N THR A 443 -18.03 -16.45 17.30
CA THR A 443 -17.82 -17.20 16.05
C THR A 443 -18.86 -16.82 14.99
N LYS A 444 -20.12 -16.63 15.40
CA LYS A 444 -21.20 -16.18 14.51
C LYS A 444 -20.92 -14.79 13.92
N SER A 445 -20.46 -13.84 14.73
CA SER A 445 -20.13 -12.49 14.28
C SER A 445 -18.91 -12.47 13.37
N VAL A 446 -17.86 -13.23 13.68
CA VAL A 446 -16.66 -13.31 12.85
C VAL A 446 -16.94 -13.98 11.52
N MET A 447 -17.73 -15.06 11.48
CA MET A 447 -18.12 -15.69 10.21
C MET A 447 -18.94 -14.74 9.33
N LYS A 448 -19.78 -13.86 9.90
CA LYS A 448 -20.44 -12.79 9.14
C LYS A 448 -19.44 -11.76 8.60
N GLN A 449 -18.41 -11.41 9.38
CA GLN A 449 -17.35 -10.51 8.93
C GLN A 449 -16.55 -11.13 7.78
N ILE A 450 -16.18 -12.41 7.87
CA ILE A 450 -15.52 -13.16 6.79
C ILE A 450 -16.41 -13.20 5.54
N ALA A 451 -17.69 -13.55 5.67
CA ALA A 451 -18.61 -13.56 4.53
C ALA A 451 -18.82 -12.18 3.90
N LYS A 452 -18.69 -11.09 4.68
CA LYS A 452 -18.71 -9.73 4.15
C LYS A 452 -17.39 -9.40 3.42
N ALA A 453 -16.26 -9.83 3.99
CA ALA A 453 -14.93 -9.67 3.40
C ALA A 453 -14.79 -10.37 2.05
N GLU A 454 -15.30 -11.60 1.93
CA GLU A 454 -15.32 -12.35 0.66
C GLU A 454 -16.10 -11.64 -0.45
N LYS A 455 -17.10 -10.82 -0.11
CA LYS A 455 -17.86 -10.01 -1.09
C LYS A 455 -17.12 -8.76 -1.55
N CYS A 456 -16.07 -8.35 -0.82
CA CYS A 456 -15.24 -7.20 -1.16
C CYS A 456 -14.06 -7.57 -2.08
N MET A 457 -13.78 -8.86 -2.25
CA MET A 457 -12.71 -9.38 -3.11
C MET A 457 -13.13 -9.33 -4.58
#